data_AF-A0A965FDX3-F1
#
_entry.id   AF-A0A965FDX3-F1
#
_cell.length_a   1.000
_cell.length_b   1.000
_cell.length_c   1.000
_cell.angle_alpha   90.00
_cell.angle_beta   90.00
_cell.angle_gamma   90.00
#
_symmetry.space_group_name_H-M   'P 1'
#
loop_
_entity.id
_entity.type
_entity.pdbx_description
1 polymer ?
#
loop_
_entity_poly.entity_id
_entity_poly.type
_entity_poly.pdbx_seq_one_letter_code
_entity_poly.pdbx_strand_id
1 'polypeptide(L)'
;MDGVNQGAAVILTSVDHARALGIDPKKWVFLHGCSEANEQILVSERVNYHSSPALGMNVRQALAMADKTVDEIDYFDIYSCFPAAVAIACDELGLDRLDHRGLTVTGGLPFFGGPGNNYSMHAIASMVEKLREAPGTFGLITANGGYLTKHASGVYSCEPYHESWHLPDFHALQSEVDALKYPLFTERPAGQAIIEAYTVTFRQREPDRAIIVGRLAASDERFLANSMADPELLRSFIDHDQVGRLGMVRLADETGGDTNVFVPQ
;
A
#
# COMPACT_ATOMS: atom_id res chain seq x y z
N MET A 1 2.09 -19.15 2.08
CA MET A 1 1.89 -20.46 1.42
C MET A 1 1.84 -20.10 -0.04
N ASP A 2 3.00 -19.97 -0.67
CA ASP A 2 3.14 -19.20 -1.93
C ASP A 2 3.25 -20.13 -3.15
N GLY A 3 2.93 -21.41 -2.96
CA GLY A 3 3.05 -22.45 -3.98
C GLY A 3 1.76 -22.60 -4.78
N VAL A 4 1.59 -21.79 -5.82
CA VAL A 4 0.47 -21.92 -6.76
C VAL A 4 0.96 -21.89 -8.21
N ASN A 5 0.14 -22.44 -9.12
CA ASN A 5 0.32 -22.33 -10.57
C ASN A 5 -0.94 -21.65 -11.15
N GLN A 6 -0.82 -20.39 -11.53
CA GLN A 6 -1.95 -19.61 -12.03
C GLN A 6 -1.50 -18.57 -13.06
N GLY A 7 -2.42 -18.15 -13.92
CA GLY A 7 -2.21 -17.07 -14.87
C GLY A 7 -3.51 -16.30 -15.06
N ALA A 8 -3.38 -15.01 -15.37
CA ALA A 8 -4.47 -14.13 -15.75
C ALA A 8 -4.06 -13.33 -16.98
N ALA A 9 -5.04 -13.00 -17.81
CA ALA A 9 -4.84 -12.18 -18.99
C ALA A 9 -6.03 -11.23 -19.16
N VAL A 10 -5.74 -10.02 -19.61
CA VAL A 10 -6.73 -9.00 -19.97
C VAL A 10 -6.50 -8.63 -21.43
N ILE A 11 -7.57 -8.62 -22.21
CA ILE A 11 -7.55 -8.20 -23.61
C ILE A 11 -8.21 -6.82 -23.68
N LEU A 12 -7.43 -5.82 -24.09
CA LEU A 12 -7.91 -4.46 -24.31
C LEU A 12 -8.01 -4.19 -25.80
N THR A 13 -9.01 -3.41 -26.20
CA THR A 13 -9.20 -3.00 -27.58
C THR A 13 -10.05 -1.74 -27.65
N SER A 14 -10.06 -1.06 -28.80
CA SER A 14 -10.99 0.04 -29.03
C SER A 14 -12.40 -0.47 -29.32
N VAL A 15 -13.41 0.35 -29.04
CA VAL A 15 -14.81 0.01 -29.35
C VAL A 15 -15.00 -0.31 -30.84
N ASP A 16 -14.38 0.46 -31.72
CA ASP A 16 -14.49 0.24 -33.17
C ASP A 16 -13.87 -1.10 -33.61
N HIS A 17 -12.74 -1.49 -33.00
CA HIS A 17 -12.13 -2.79 -33.29
C HIS A 17 -12.96 -3.94 -32.71
N ALA A 18 -13.52 -3.79 -31.50
CA ALA A 18 -14.44 -4.77 -30.92
C ALA A 18 -15.68 -4.99 -31.80
N ARG A 19 -16.24 -3.92 -32.37
CA ARG A 19 -17.35 -3.98 -33.34
C ARG A 19 -16.93 -4.69 -34.62
N ALA A 20 -15.77 -4.36 -35.17
CA ALA A 20 -15.25 -5.01 -36.39
C ALA A 20 -15.04 -6.52 -36.21
N LEU A 21 -14.67 -6.96 -35.01
CA LEU A 21 -14.53 -8.37 -34.64
C LEU A 21 -15.86 -9.06 -34.26
N GLY A 22 -16.98 -8.32 -34.21
CA GLY A 22 -18.29 -8.87 -33.83
C GLY A 22 -18.39 -9.24 -32.34
N ILE A 23 -17.60 -8.63 -31.46
CA ILE A 23 -17.66 -8.87 -30.02
C ILE A 23 -18.97 -8.26 -29.48
N ASP A 24 -19.83 -9.08 -28.87
CA ASP A 24 -21.07 -8.65 -28.24
C ASP A 24 -20.82 -7.50 -27.23
N PRO A 25 -21.47 -6.33 -27.37
CA PRO A 25 -21.36 -5.21 -26.44
C PRO A 25 -21.63 -5.57 -24.97
N LYS A 26 -22.41 -6.61 -24.68
CA LYS A 26 -22.62 -7.10 -23.31
C LYS A 26 -21.35 -7.62 -22.63
N LYS A 27 -20.30 -7.90 -23.41
CA LYS A 27 -18.98 -8.31 -22.87
C LYS A 27 -18.08 -7.11 -22.60
N TRP A 28 -18.44 -5.90 -22.98
CA TRP A 28 -17.55 -4.76 -22.85
C TRP A 28 -17.56 -4.26 -21.40
N VAL A 29 -16.36 -3.98 -20.89
CA VAL A 29 -16.13 -3.32 -19.61
C VAL A 29 -15.11 -2.23 -19.89
N PHE A 30 -15.44 -1.02 -19.45
CA PHE A 30 -14.67 0.19 -19.70
C PHE A 30 -13.87 0.55 -18.45
N LEU A 31 -12.66 1.05 -18.65
CA LEU A 31 -11.85 1.69 -17.61
C LEU A 31 -12.31 3.16 -17.53
N HIS A 32 -13.22 3.45 -16.61
CA HIS A 32 -13.78 4.79 -16.42
C HIS A 32 -12.79 5.77 -15.82
N GLY A 33 -11.93 5.28 -14.92
CA GLY A 33 -10.91 6.10 -14.30
C GLY A 33 -9.68 5.30 -13.94
N CYS A 34 -8.51 5.92 -14.03
CA CYS A 34 -7.27 5.33 -13.56
C CYS A 34 -6.35 6.38 -12.96
N SER A 35 -5.37 5.95 -12.18
CA SER A 35 -4.30 6.81 -11.68
C SER A 35 -3.10 5.95 -11.30
N GLU A 36 -1.94 6.60 -11.15
CA GLU A 36 -0.77 6.04 -10.48
C GLU A 36 -0.05 7.13 -9.68
N ALA A 37 0.52 6.73 -8.54
CA ALA A 37 1.38 7.58 -7.72
C ALA A 37 2.31 6.71 -6.86
N ASN A 38 3.43 7.29 -6.45
CA ASN A 38 4.41 6.63 -5.58
C ASN A 38 4.58 7.40 -4.27
N GLU A 39 4.71 6.65 -3.18
CA GLU A 39 5.29 7.15 -1.93
C GLU A 39 6.79 7.40 -2.09
N GLN A 40 7.40 8.04 -1.08
CA GLN A 40 8.85 8.05 -0.94
C GLN A 40 9.39 6.62 -1.01
N ILE A 41 10.41 6.44 -1.86
CA ILE A 41 10.99 5.13 -2.15
C ILE A 41 11.53 4.50 -0.87
N LEU A 42 12.22 5.31 -0.06
CA LEU A 42 12.75 4.90 1.23
C LEU A 42 11.68 5.02 2.31
N VAL A 43 11.40 3.90 2.98
CA VAL A 43 10.41 3.84 4.07
C VAL A 43 10.76 4.84 5.19
N SER A 44 12.05 5.03 5.48
CA SER A 44 12.55 5.99 6.48
C SER A 44 12.09 7.44 6.25
N GLU A 45 11.82 7.81 5.00
CA GLU A 45 11.53 9.19 4.57
C GLU A 45 10.03 9.47 4.45
N ARG A 46 9.15 8.51 4.71
CA ARG A 46 7.69 8.68 4.56
C ARG A 46 7.11 9.68 5.55
N VAL A 47 5.91 10.20 5.33
CA VAL A 47 5.30 11.15 6.30
C VAL A 47 5.17 10.50 7.70
N ASN A 48 4.70 9.26 7.77
CA ASN A 48 4.59 8.43 8.96
C ASN A 48 4.51 6.94 8.53
N TYR A 49 4.17 6.05 9.47
CA TYR A 49 4.10 4.60 9.22
C TYR A 49 2.68 4.01 9.29
N HIS A 50 1.65 4.84 9.32
CA HIS A 50 0.24 4.44 9.45
C HIS A 50 -0.68 5.10 8.40
N SER A 51 -0.16 5.87 7.46
CA SER A 51 -0.89 6.45 6.33
C SER A 51 -0.13 6.25 5.02
N SER A 52 -0.80 6.44 3.90
CA SER A 52 -0.21 6.44 2.56
C SER A 52 -0.86 7.53 1.71
N PRO A 53 -0.40 8.79 1.83
CA PRO A 53 -0.97 9.90 1.08
C PRO A 53 -1.00 9.67 -0.44
N ALA A 54 0.02 9.03 -1.00
CA ALA A 54 0.09 8.73 -2.42
C ALA A 54 -1.06 7.81 -2.85
N LEU A 55 -1.40 6.79 -2.04
CA LEU A 55 -2.54 5.90 -2.29
C LEU A 55 -3.87 6.68 -2.29
N GLY A 56 -4.09 7.50 -1.27
CA GLY A 56 -5.33 8.30 -1.16
C GLY A 56 -5.49 9.28 -2.32
N MET A 57 -4.40 9.98 -2.69
CA MET A 57 -4.38 10.91 -3.83
C MET A 57 -4.61 10.20 -5.17
N ASN A 58 -3.95 9.06 -5.39
CA ASN A 58 -4.14 8.19 -6.55
C ASN A 58 -5.60 7.71 -6.69
N VAL A 59 -6.22 7.22 -5.62
CA VAL A 59 -7.62 6.76 -5.69
C VAL A 59 -8.58 7.92 -5.94
N ARG A 60 -8.35 9.10 -5.32
CA ARG A 60 -9.17 10.28 -5.58
C ARG A 60 -9.10 10.74 -7.04
N GLN A 61 -7.92 10.73 -7.66
CA GLN A 61 -7.79 11.08 -9.08
C GLN A 61 -8.50 10.06 -9.98
N ALA A 62 -8.36 8.75 -9.70
CA ALA A 62 -9.04 7.70 -10.45
C ALA A 62 -10.58 7.81 -10.34
N LEU A 63 -11.09 8.09 -9.14
CA LEU A 63 -12.52 8.32 -8.90
C LEU A 63 -13.02 9.60 -9.58
N ALA A 64 -12.27 10.70 -9.51
CA ALA A 64 -12.61 11.94 -10.19
C ALA A 64 -12.64 11.80 -11.72
N MET A 65 -11.70 11.04 -12.30
CA MET A 65 -11.72 10.72 -13.73
C MET A 65 -12.96 9.92 -14.13
N ALA A 66 -13.46 9.06 -13.24
CA ALA A 66 -14.67 8.27 -13.45
C ALA A 66 -15.98 9.03 -13.15
N ASP A 67 -15.90 10.29 -12.69
CA ASP A 67 -17.04 11.05 -12.13
C ASP A 67 -17.79 10.24 -11.05
N LYS A 68 -17.01 9.69 -10.10
CA LYS A 68 -17.53 8.88 -9.00
C LYS A 68 -16.97 9.31 -7.66
N THR A 69 -17.74 9.04 -6.62
CA THR A 69 -17.29 8.98 -5.23
C THR A 69 -17.10 7.54 -4.79
N VAL A 70 -16.40 7.32 -3.67
CA VAL A 70 -16.19 5.97 -3.10
C VAL A 70 -17.51 5.30 -2.68
N ASP A 71 -18.51 6.09 -2.31
CA ASP A 71 -19.84 5.59 -1.91
C ASP A 71 -20.66 5.08 -3.10
N GLU A 72 -20.32 5.49 -4.32
CA GLU A 72 -20.94 5.02 -5.57
C GLU A 72 -20.25 3.78 -6.16
N ILE A 73 -19.23 3.25 -5.49
CA ILE A 73 -18.57 2.01 -5.89
C ILE A 73 -19.29 0.81 -5.25
N ASP A 74 -19.66 -0.17 -6.08
CA ASP A 74 -20.38 -1.37 -5.66
C ASP A 74 -19.44 -2.51 -5.25
N TYR A 75 -18.28 -2.62 -5.90
CA TYR A 75 -17.33 -3.70 -5.71
C TYR A 75 -15.91 -3.19 -5.53
N PHE A 76 -15.18 -3.78 -4.58
CA PHE A 76 -13.79 -3.43 -4.32
C PHE A 76 -12.87 -4.64 -4.51
N ASP A 77 -11.66 -4.39 -5.03
CA ASP A 77 -10.51 -5.23 -4.72
C ASP A 77 -9.35 -4.38 -4.19
N ILE A 78 -9.19 -4.40 -2.87
CA ILE A 78 -8.09 -3.74 -2.19
C ILE A 78 -6.91 -4.73 -2.08
N TYR A 79 -5.75 -4.34 -2.61
CA TYR A 79 -4.55 -5.15 -2.52
C TYR A 79 -4.18 -5.46 -1.06
N SER A 80 -3.89 -6.73 -0.76
CA SER A 80 -3.99 -7.25 0.61
C SER A 80 -2.85 -8.19 1.04
N CYS A 81 -1.62 -7.99 0.57
CA CYS A 81 -0.47 -8.84 0.98
C CYS A 81 -0.25 -8.91 2.51
N PHE A 82 -0.55 -7.82 3.21
CA PHE A 82 -0.55 -7.74 4.66
C PHE A 82 -1.79 -6.97 5.14
N PRO A 83 -2.31 -7.25 6.35
CA PRO A 83 -3.45 -6.52 6.90
C PRO A 83 -3.25 -5.01 6.96
N ALA A 84 -2.02 -4.55 7.20
CA ALA A 84 -1.69 -3.13 7.23
C ALA A 84 -2.01 -2.41 5.90
N ALA A 85 -1.79 -3.07 4.76
CA ALA A 85 -2.11 -2.49 3.45
C ALA A 85 -3.62 -2.24 3.28
N VAL A 86 -4.44 -3.18 3.75
CA VAL A 86 -5.90 -3.05 3.71
C VAL A 86 -6.38 -1.96 4.66
N ALA A 87 -5.85 -1.95 5.90
CA ALA A 87 -6.21 -0.96 6.90
C ALA A 87 -5.87 0.47 6.44
N ILE A 88 -4.66 0.69 5.93
CA ILE A 88 -4.23 1.98 5.41
C ILE A 88 -5.08 2.39 4.20
N ALA A 89 -5.35 1.47 3.28
CA ALA A 89 -6.23 1.77 2.14
C ALA A 89 -7.64 2.18 2.59
N CYS A 90 -8.24 1.47 3.54
CA CYS A 90 -9.56 1.83 4.08
C CYS A 90 -9.54 3.22 4.70
N ASP A 91 -8.53 3.54 5.52
CA ASP A 91 -8.40 4.84 6.17
C ASP A 91 -8.22 5.97 5.14
N GLU A 92 -7.39 5.78 4.10
CA GLU A 92 -7.17 6.74 3.00
C GLU A 92 -8.42 6.96 2.12
N LEU A 93 -9.25 5.94 1.99
CA LEU A 93 -10.48 5.97 1.19
C LEU A 93 -11.70 6.45 2.01
N GLY A 94 -11.58 6.54 3.33
CA GLY A 94 -12.73 6.77 4.22
C GLY A 94 -13.71 5.60 4.26
N LEU A 95 -13.23 4.38 3.97
CA LEU A 95 -14.05 3.16 3.88
C LEU A 95 -14.05 2.41 5.22
N ASP A 96 -15.20 1.87 5.64
CA ASP A 96 -15.26 0.99 6.80
C ASP A 96 -14.50 -0.32 6.49
N ARG A 97 -13.65 -0.77 7.42
CA ARG A 97 -12.93 -2.05 7.31
C ARG A 97 -13.89 -3.25 7.31
N LEU A 98 -15.12 -3.05 7.75
CA LEU A 98 -16.21 -4.02 7.74
C LEU A 98 -17.33 -3.64 6.75
N ASP A 99 -17.01 -2.83 5.72
CA ASP A 99 -17.99 -2.43 4.72
C ASP A 99 -18.74 -3.65 4.15
N HIS A 100 -20.07 -3.57 4.19
CA HIS A 100 -20.97 -4.64 3.76
C HIS A 100 -20.83 -5.02 2.29
N ARG A 101 -20.29 -4.14 1.44
CA ARG A 101 -19.97 -4.42 0.02
C ARG A 101 -18.81 -5.41 -0.11
N GLY A 102 -18.00 -5.56 0.92
CA GLY A 102 -16.77 -6.34 0.94
C GLY A 102 -15.59 -5.60 0.30
N LEU A 103 -14.37 -6.01 0.67
CA LEU A 103 -13.12 -5.34 0.25
C LEU A 103 -12.35 -6.08 -0.85
N THR A 104 -12.87 -7.22 -1.32
CA THR A 104 -12.24 -8.03 -2.37
C THR A 104 -13.27 -8.79 -3.17
N VAL A 105 -13.07 -8.85 -4.49
CA VAL A 105 -13.78 -9.77 -5.41
C VAL A 105 -12.98 -11.03 -5.69
N THR A 106 -11.70 -11.05 -5.30
CA THR A 106 -10.74 -12.15 -5.56
C THR A 106 -10.56 -13.08 -4.36
N GLY A 107 -10.72 -12.56 -3.14
CA GLY A 107 -10.55 -13.30 -1.88
C GLY A 107 -9.32 -12.89 -1.06
N GLY A 108 -8.53 -11.93 -1.55
CA GLY A 108 -7.36 -11.39 -0.86
C GLY A 108 -6.11 -12.27 -0.96
N LEU A 109 -4.94 -11.62 -0.98
CA LEU A 109 -3.66 -12.24 -1.34
C LEU A 109 -3.25 -13.44 -0.46
N PRO A 110 -3.44 -13.43 0.87
CA PRO A 110 -3.03 -14.53 1.74
C PRO A 110 -3.85 -15.82 1.51
N PHE A 111 -5.07 -15.70 0.98
CA PHE A 111 -6.02 -16.81 0.84
C PHE A 111 -6.21 -17.25 -0.61
N PHE A 112 -6.21 -16.31 -1.55
CA PHE A 112 -6.28 -16.60 -2.98
C PHE A 112 -5.03 -17.37 -3.46
N GLY A 113 -3.86 -17.06 -2.87
CA GLY A 113 -2.58 -17.61 -3.29
C GLY A 113 -2.05 -16.92 -4.54
N GLY A 114 -0.72 -16.86 -4.69
CA GLY A 114 -0.11 -16.22 -5.86
C GLY A 114 1.17 -15.46 -5.57
N PRO A 115 2.04 -15.32 -6.57
CA PRO A 115 3.11 -14.34 -6.50
C PRO A 115 2.44 -12.97 -6.42
N GLY A 116 2.66 -12.25 -5.33
CA GLY A 116 1.99 -10.97 -5.08
C GLY A 116 2.12 -9.96 -6.22
N ASN A 117 3.11 -10.15 -7.11
CA ASN A 117 3.33 -9.37 -8.31
C ASN A 117 2.16 -9.40 -9.33
N ASN A 118 1.51 -10.55 -9.57
CA ASN A 118 0.43 -10.66 -10.57
C ASN A 118 -0.98 -10.73 -9.97
N TYR A 119 -1.13 -10.53 -8.66
CA TYR A 119 -2.43 -10.61 -7.98
C TYR A 119 -3.47 -9.67 -8.59
N SER A 120 -3.12 -8.39 -8.82
CA SER A 120 -4.08 -7.40 -9.33
C SER A 120 -4.58 -7.69 -10.75
N MET A 121 -3.88 -8.49 -11.55
CA MET A 121 -4.40 -8.94 -12.85
C MET A 121 -5.56 -9.92 -12.68
N HIS A 122 -5.50 -10.79 -11.67
CA HIS A 122 -6.63 -11.65 -11.30
C HIS A 122 -7.79 -10.81 -10.75
N ALA A 123 -7.51 -9.78 -9.95
CA ALA A 123 -8.54 -8.85 -9.51
C ALA A 123 -9.25 -8.17 -10.67
N ILE A 124 -8.53 -7.73 -11.72
CA ILE A 124 -9.16 -7.16 -12.92
C ILE A 124 -10.05 -8.19 -13.61
N ALA A 125 -9.58 -9.42 -13.78
CA ALA A 125 -10.37 -10.48 -14.41
C ALA A 125 -11.66 -10.79 -13.62
N SER A 126 -11.56 -10.95 -12.29
CA SER A 126 -12.70 -11.20 -11.41
C SER A 126 -13.68 -10.03 -11.37
N MET A 127 -13.16 -8.79 -11.36
CA MET A 127 -14.00 -7.58 -11.41
C MET A 127 -14.78 -7.50 -12.72
N VAL A 128 -14.14 -7.81 -13.85
CA VAL A 128 -14.79 -7.84 -15.16
C VAL A 128 -15.93 -8.87 -15.21
N GLU A 129 -15.75 -10.05 -14.62
CA GLU A 129 -16.83 -11.04 -14.50
C GLU A 129 -17.98 -10.51 -13.64
N LYS A 130 -17.66 -9.95 -12.46
CA LYS A 130 -18.64 -9.39 -11.53
C LYS A 130 -19.49 -8.29 -12.14
N LEU A 131 -18.86 -7.35 -12.85
CA LEU A 131 -19.55 -6.22 -13.49
C LEU A 131 -20.47 -6.66 -14.63
N ARG A 132 -20.08 -7.69 -15.39
CA ARG A 132 -20.94 -8.25 -16.46
C ARG A 132 -22.18 -8.94 -15.92
N GLU A 133 -22.11 -9.50 -14.71
CA GLU A 133 -23.28 -10.08 -14.01
C GLU A 133 -24.22 -9.01 -13.45
N ALA A 134 -23.72 -7.80 -13.18
CA ALA A 134 -24.48 -6.68 -12.66
C ALA A 134 -24.25 -5.38 -13.47
N PRO A 135 -24.74 -5.28 -14.72
CA PRO A 135 -24.57 -4.07 -15.53
C PRO A 135 -25.11 -2.82 -14.82
N GLY A 136 -24.43 -1.69 -14.99
CA GLY A 136 -24.75 -0.42 -14.31
C GLY A 136 -24.00 -0.19 -13.00
N THR A 137 -23.29 -1.21 -12.49
CA THR A 137 -22.45 -1.08 -11.29
C THR A 137 -21.03 -0.63 -11.61
N PHE A 138 -20.30 -0.16 -10.59
CA PHE A 138 -18.92 0.28 -10.67
C PHE A 138 -18.02 -0.51 -9.72
N GLY A 139 -16.81 -0.84 -10.19
CA GLY A 139 -15.81 -1.57 -9.43
C GLY A 139 -14.51 -0.77 -9.29
N LEU A 140 -13.93 -0.73 -8.09
CA LEU A 140 -12.62 -0.12 -7.82
C LEU A 140 -11.59 -1.20 -7.49
N ILE A 141 -10.45 -1.14 -8.15
CA ILE A 141 -9.27 -1.94 -7.80
C ILE A 141 -8.14 -1.03 -7.35
N THR A 142 -7.46 -1.42 -6.27
CA THR A 142 -6.16 -0.87 -5.90
C THR A 142 -5.09 -1.92 -6.09
N ALA A 143 -3.97 -1.53 -6.69
CA ALA A 143 -2.77 -2.34 -6.83
C ALA A 143 -1.64 -1.70 -6.03
N ASN A 144 -0.83 -2.54 -5.40
CA ASN A 144 0.30 -2.10 -4.58
C ASN A 144 1.60 -2.81 -5.00
N GLY A 145 2.67 -2.03 -5.11
CA GLY A 145 4.03 -2.51 -5.32
C GLY A 145 4.98 -2.09 -4.18
N GLY A 146 5.88 -3.00 -3.80
CA GLY A 146 6.85 -2.76 -2.72
C GLY A 146 6.19 -2.69 -1.35
N TYR A 147 6.62 -1.74 -0.52
CA TYR A 147 6.19 -1.62 0.87
C TYR A 147 5.04 -0.61 1.02
N LEU A 148 3.98 -0.64 0.20
CA LEU A 148 3.13 0.55 -0.05
C LEU A 148 3.95 1.67 -0.68
N THR A 149 4.74 1.34 -1.71
CA THR A 149 5.60 2.31 -2.39
C THR A 149 4.97 2.79 -3.69
N LYS A 150 4.38 1.87 -4.46
CA LYS A 150 3.81 2.17 -5.77
C LYS A 150 2.33 1.83 -5.76
N HIS A 151 1.52 2.76 -6.23
CA HIS A 151 0.07 2.60 -6.28
C HIS A 151 -0.42 2.78 -7.71
N ALA A 152 -1.35 1.92 -8.10
CA ALA A 152 -2.15 2.10 -9.29
C ALA A 152 -3.60 1.76 -8.96
N SER A 153 -4.53 2.53 -9.52
CA SER A 153 -5.96 2.31 -9.31
C SER A 153 -6.74 2.34 -10.61
N GLY A 154 -7.82 1.56 -10.65
CA GLY A 154 -8.72 1.50 -11.79
C GLY A 154 -10.18 1.40 -11.35
N VAL A 155 -11.03 2.23 -11.97
CA VAL A 155 -12.49 2.20 -11.84
C VAL A 155 -13.07 1.62 -13.12
N TYR A 156 -13.88 0.57 -12.99
CA TYR A 156 -14.39 -0.23 -14.10
C TYR A 156 -15.92 -0.28 -14.08
N SER A 157 -16.56 -0.26 -15.24
CA SER A 157 -18.01 -0.49 -15.38
C SER A 157 -18.39 -0.99 -16.78
N CYS A 158 -19.53 -1.65 -16.90
CA CYS A 158 -20.16 -1.96 -18.19
C CYS A 158 -20.83 -0.73 -18.84
N GLU A 159 -21.04 0.35 -18.10
CA GLU A 159 -21.56 1.60 -18.65
C GLU A 159 -20.61 2.13 -19.74
N PRO A 160 -21.11 2.48 -20.93
CA PRO A 160 -20.27 3.07 -21.96
C PRO A 160 -19.61 4.37 -21.49
N TYR A 161 -18.33 4.53 -21.80
CA TYR A 161 -17.65 5.80 -21.59
C TYR A 161 -18.02 6.77 -22.72
N HIS A 162 -18.69 7.87 -22.39
CA HIS A 162 -19.26 8.79 -23.37
C HIS A 162 -18.37 9.98 -23.73
N GLU A 163 -17.30 10.21 -22.97
CA GLU A 163 -16.34 11.28 -23.22
C GLU A 163 -15.10 10.78 -23.96
N SER A 164 -14.23 11.71 -24.36
CA SER A 164 -12.93 11.34 -24.91
C SER A 164 -12.03 10.83 -23.79
N TRP A 165 -11.67 9.54 -23.85
CA TRP A 165 -10.80 8.91 -22.86
C TRP A 165 -9.34 9.35 -23.07
N HIS A 166 -8.72 9.85 -22.01
CA HIS A 166 -7.31 10.21 -21.98
C HIS A 166 -6.70 9.80 -20.65
N LEU A 167 -5.40 9.52 -20.65
CA LEU A 167 -4.68 9.34 -19.39
C LEU A 167 -4.71 10.65 -18.58
N PRO A 168 -4.93 10.59 -17.27
CA PRO A 168 -4.81 11.77 -16.44
C PRO A 168 -3.33 12.16 -16.26
N ASP A 169 -3.09 13.37 -15.75
CA ASP A 169 -1.74 13.85 -15.51
C ASP A 169 -1.14 13.21 -14.24
N PHE A 170 -0.43 12.10 -14.43
CA PHE A 170 0.27 11.41 -13.35
C PHE A 170 1.45 12.24 -12.80
N HIS A 171 2.06 13.08 -13.62
CA HIS A 171 3.22 13.89 -13.20
C HIS A 171 2.78 15.02 -12.25
N ALA A 172 1.66 15.67 -12.54
CA ALA A 172 1.07 16.66 -11.64
C ALA A 172 0.76 16.03 -10.27
N LEU A 173 0.11 14.86 -10.26
CA LEU A 173 -0.20 14.15 -9.02
C LEU A 173 1.06 13.78 -8.24
N GLN A 174 2.07 13.22 -8.91
CA GLN A 174 3.34 12.87 -8.27
C GLN A 174 4.04 14.11 -7.71
N SER A 175 3.99 15.25 -8.41
CA SER A 175 4.58 16.51 -7.93
C SER A 175 3.91 17.00 -6.64
N GLU A 176 2.58 16.81 -6.50
CA GLU A 176 1.86 17.14 -5.27
C GLU A 176 2.28 16.21 -4.11
N VAL A 177 2.45 14.92 -4.38
CA VAL A 177 2.96 13.96 -3.38
C VAL A 177 4.38 14.32 -2.95
N ASP A 178 5.27 14.63 -3.90
CA ASP A 178 6.67 14.98 -3.63
C ASP A 178 6.81 16.31 -2.87
N ALA A 179 5.83 17.20 -3.00
CA ALA A 179 5.79 18.49 -2.30
C ALA A 179 5.28 18.39 -0.85
N LEU A 180 4.82 17.23 -0.39
CA LEU A 180 4.42 17.03 1.00
C LEU A 180 5.60 17.24 1.96
N LYS A 181 5.29 17.57 3.22
CA LYS A 181 6.32 17.71 4.26
C LYS A 181 6.75 16.33 4.74
N TYR A 182 7.99 15.98 4.42
CA TYR A 182 8.64 14.76 4.90
C TYR A 182 9.61 15.05 6.06
N PRO A 183 9.78 14.10 6.98
CA PRO A 183 10.76 14.22 8.06
C PRO A 183 12.18 14.08 7.54
N LEU A 184 13.09 14.78 8.21
CA LEU A 184 14.52 14.64 7.97
C LEU A 184 15.02 13.30 8.51
N PHE A 185 16.09 12.80 7.90
CA PHE A 185 16.71 11.53 8.27
C PHE A 185 18.21 11.72 8.51
N THR A 186 18.75 11.07 9.54
CA THR A 186 20.19 11.03 9.82
C THR A 186 20.70 9.60 9.92
N GLU A 187 21.78 9.31 9.19
CA GLU A 187 22.48 8.03 9.26
C GLU A 187 23.34 7.90 10.52
N ARG A 188 23.68 9.03 11.15
CA ARG A 188 24.59 9.11 12.32
C ARG A 188 23.89 9.73 13.54
N PRO A 189 22.81 9.11 14.03
CA PRO A 189 22.11 9.58 15.22
C PRO A 189 23.00 9.44 16.47
N ALA A 190 22.92 10.42 17.36
CA ALA A 190 23.56 10.36 18.67
C ALA A 190 22.75 11.15 19.70
N GLY A 191 22.51 10.55 20.87
CA GLY A 191 21.88 11.21 22.01
C GLY A 191 20.52 10.62 22.39
N GLN A 192 19.70 11.43 23.04
CA GLN A 192 18.36 11.03 23.49
C GLN A 192 17.40 10.89 22.31
N ALA A 193 16.61 9.83 22.31
CA ALA A 193 15.66 9.53 21.26
C ALA A 193 14.40 8.85 21.77
N ILE A 194 13.36 8.88 20.95
CA ILE A 194 12.05 8.26 21.18
C ILE A 194 11.79 7.24 20.07
N ILE A 195 11.23 6.08 20.41
CA ILE A 195 10.79 5.08 19.42
C ILE A 195 9.53 5.59 18.70
N GLU A 196 9.57 5.69 17.37
CA GLU A 196 8.40 6.02 16.53
C GLU A 196 7.70 4.76 16.02
N ALA A 197 8.46 3.75 15.60
CA ALA A 197 7.96 2.46 15.15
C ALA A 197 9.02 1.37 15.34
N TYR A 198 8.61 0.11 15.41
CA TYR A 198 9.56 -1.00 15.48
C TYR A 198 8.98 -2.30 14.92
N THR A 199 9.85 -3.27 14.69
CA THR A 199 9.49 -4.67 14.48
C THR A 199 10.51 -5.58 15.16
N VAL A 200 10.12 -6.80 15.49
CA VAL A 200 11.02 -7.83 16.04
C VAL A 200 11.21 -8.93 15.02
N THR A 201 12.45 -9.19 14.65
CA THR A 201 12.80 -10.33 13.80
C THR A 201 12.93 -11.58 14.64
N PHE A 202 12.44 -12.72 14.13
CA PHE A 202 12.52 -14.00 14.80
C PHE A 202 13.42 -14.97 14.03
N ARG A 203 14.26 -15.71 14.76
CA ARG A 203 15.12 -16.76 14.24
C ARG A 203 14.82 -18.06 14.97
N GLN A 204 14.40 -19.09 14.22
CA GLN A 204 13.94 -20.37 14.81
C GLN A 204 12.85 -20.19 15.88
N ARG A 205 11.94 -19.22 15.68
CA ARG A 205 10.87 -18.82 16.62
C ARG A 205 11.33 -18.12 17.90
N GLU A 206 12.61 -17.85 18.06
CA GLU A 206 13.12 -17.02 19.15
C GLU A 206 13.30 -15.57 18.68
N PRO A 207 13.02 -14.57 19.54
CA PRO A 207 13.31 -13.17 19.24
C PRO A 207 14.80 -12.97 19.01
N ASP A 208 15.16 -12.39 17.88
CA ASP A 208 16.56 -12.24 17.46
C ASP A 208 17.05 -10.80 17.63
N ARG A 209 16.22 -9.83 17.22
CA ARG A 209 16.58 -8.42 17.18
C ARG A 209 15.33 -7.56 17.00
N ALA A 210 15.28 -6.39 17.64
CA ALA A 210 14.32 -5.35 17.28
C ALA A 210 14.97 -4.37 16.30
N ILE A 211 14.25 -4.07 15.21
CA ILE A 211 14.58 -3.01 14.26
C ILE A 211 13.71 -1.82 14.61
N ILE A 212 14.33 -0.69 14.91
CA ILE A 212 13.68 0.50 15.49
C ILE A 212 13.82 1.65 14.51
N VAL A 213 12.70 2.32 14.24
CA VAL A 213 12.68 3.68 13.75
C VAL A 213 12.53 4.60 14.96
N GLY A 214 13.49 5.48 15.16
CA GLY A 214 13.45 6.46 16.24
C GLY A 214 13.55 7.88 15.75
N ARG A 215 13.22 8.82 16.64
CA ARG A 215 13.36 10.27 16.44
C ARG A 215 14.27 10.86 17.50
N LEU A 216 15.24 11.67 17.08
CA LEU A 216 16.10 12.40 18.01
C LEU A 216 15.27 13.45 18.77
N ALA A 217 15.37 13.46 20.10
CA ALA A 217 14.58 14.38 20.93
C ALA A 217 14.94 15.86 20.69
N ALA A 218 16.16 16.15 20.22
CA ALA A 218 16.65 17.50 20.01
C ALA A 218 16.29 18.10 18.64
N SER A 219 16.22 17.28 17.58
CA SER A 219 16.07 17.75 16.20
C SER A 219 14.85 17.17 15.47
N ASP A 220 14.15 16.20 16.06
CA ASP A 220 13.07 15.44 15.43
C ASP A 220 13.49 14.67 14.16
N GLU A 221 14.80 14.56 13.89
CA GLU A 221 15.32 13.76 12.79
C GLU A 221 15.12 12.26 13.06
N ARG A 222 14.68 11.55 12.03
CA ARG A 222 14.54 10.10 12.07
C ARG A 222 15.86 9.39 11.89
N PHE A 223 15.93 8.19 12.45
CA PHE A 223 17.02 7.27 12.24
C PHE A 223 16.54 5.82 12.31
N LEU A 224 17.38 4.90 11.84
CA LEU A 224 17.23 3.46 12.04
C LEU A 224 18.26 2.97 13.04
N ALA A 225 17.85 2.09 13.95
CA ALA A 225 18.73 1.43 14.91
C ALA A 225 18.27 0.00 15.20
N ASN A 226 19.20 -0.83 15.68
CA ASN A 226 18.88 -2.12 16.27
C ASN A 226 18.82 -2.01 17.80
N SER A 227 18.04 -2.88 18.43
CA SER A 227 18.23 -3.14 19.86
C SER A 227 19.51 -3.92 20.11
N MET A 228 19.96 -3.91 21.36
CA MET A 228 20.90 -4.93 21.85
C MET A 228 20.27 -6.33 21.73
N ALA A 229 21.11 -7.35 21.54
CA ALA A 229 20.70 -8.76 21.56
C ALA A 229 20.53 -9.27 23.00
N ASP A 230 19.68 -8.58 23.77
CA ASP A 230 19.32 -8.94 25.15
C ASP A 230 17.95 -9.64 25.17
N PRO A 231 17.86 -10.90 25.64
CA PRO A 231 16.60 -11.64 25.66
C PRO A 231 15.49 -10.97 26.47
N GLU A 232 15.80 -10.31 27.59
CA GLU A 232 14.79 -9.63 28.40
C GLU A 232 14.23 -8.41 27.68
N LEU A 233 15.12 -7.61 27.09
CA LEU A 233 14.73 -6.49 26.24
C LEU A 233 13.84 -6.95 25.07
N LEU A 234 14.26 -7.96 24.32
CA LEU A 234 13.51 -8.44 23.16
C LEU A 234 12.13 -8.99 23.53
N ARG A 235 12.00 -9.66 24.69
CA ARG A 235 10.69 -10.05 25.23
C ARG A 235 9.83 -8.83 25.53
N SER A 236 10.41 -7.77 26.10
CA SER A 236 9.64 -6.54 26.36
C SER A 236 9.06 -5.91 25.08
N PHE A 237 9.79 -5.97 23.95
CA PHE A 237 9.29 -5.51 22.64
C PHE A 237 8.10 -6.32 22.11
N ILE A 238 7.95 -7.57 22.54
CA ILE A 238 6.85 -8.46 22.15
C ILE A 238 5.65 -8.28 23.09
N ASP A 239 5.92 -8.24 24.39
CA ASP A 239 4.89 -8.30 25.42
C ASP A 239 4.26 -6.92 25.72
N HIS A 240 4.95 -5.83 25.37
CA HIS A 240 4.53 -4.46 25.66
C HIS A 240 4.75 -3.54 24.46
N ASP A 241 3.87 -2.55 24.31
CA ASP A 241 4.06 -1.47 23.33
C ASP A 241 5.26 -0.60 23.71
N GLN A 242 6.23 -0.50 22.80
CA GLN A 242 7.44 0.30 22.97
C GLN A 242 7.39 1.63 22.21
N VAL A 243 6.33 1.93 21.46
CA VAL A 243 6.18 3.22 20.78
C VAL A 243 6.13 4.34 21.83
N GLY A 244 6.88 5.42 21.61
CA GLY A 244 7.03 6.52 22.55
C GLY A 244 8.06 6.27 23.65
N ARG A 245 8.69 5.09 23.74
CA ARG A 245 9.72 4.82 24.76
C ARG A 245 10.97 5.66 24.53
N LEU A 246 11.45 6.30 25.60
CA LEU A 246 12.69 7.05 25.63
C LEU A 246 13.91 6.13 25.72
N GLY A 247 15.01 6.56 25.10
CA GLY A 247 16.28 5.84 25.12
C GLY A 247 17.44 6.69 24.65
N MET A 248 18.59 6.04 24.54
CA MET A 248 19.81 6.60 23.97
C MET A 248 20.16 5.87 22.68
N VAL A 249 20.47 6.62 21.63
CA VAL A 249 21.01 6.09 20.38
C VAL A 249 22.46 6.49 20.19
N ARG A 250 23.27 5.57 19.66
CA ARG A 250 24.67 5.78 19.29
C ARG A 250 25.06 4.88 18.12
N LEU A 251 26.16 5.22 17.45
CA LEU A 251 26.83 4.30 16.53
C LEU A 251 27.43 3.12 17.32
N ALA A 252 27.36 1.90 16.78
CA ALA A 252 27.92 0.71 17.44
C ALA A 252 29.44 0.59 17.22
N ASP A 253 30.22 1.38 17.96
CA ASP A 253 31.69 1.28 17.88
C ASP A 253 32.24 -0.06 18.46
N GLU A 254 31.44 -0.79 19.26
CA GLU A 254 31.89 -1.93 20.06
C GLU A 254 31.79 -3.30 19.35
N THR A 255 31.07 -3.40 18.22
CA THR A 255 30.90 -4.67 17.48
C THR A 255 31.54 -4.67 16.10
N GLY A 256 32.32 -3.63 15.76
CA GLY A 256 32.97 -3.51 14.45
C GLY A 256 31.99 -3.41 13.27
N GLY A 257 30.76 -2.91 13.52
CA GLY A 257 29.71 -2.80 12.51
C GLY A 257 29.18 -1.38 12.38
N ASP A 258 28.72 -1.01 11.19
CA ASP A 258 28.24 0.34 10.84
C ASP A 258 26.79 0.63 11.28
N THR A 259 26.24 -0.08 12.29
CA THR A 259 24.81 -0.01 12.62
C THR A 259 24.54 0.75 13.92
N ASN A 260 23.52 1.62 13.92
CA ASN A 260 23.11 2.32 15.13
C ASN A 260 22.48 1.37 16.15
N VAL A 261 22.70 1.63 17.43
CA VAL A 261 22.13 0.89 18.54
C VAL A 261 21.28 1.81 19.39
N PHE A 262 20.05 1.38 19.69
CA PHE A 262 19.15 2.03 20.63
C PHE A 262 19.10 1.25 21.94
N VAL A 263 19.38 1.94 23.05
CA VAL A 263 19.30 1.41 24.41
C VAL A 263 18.17 2.15 25.11
N PRO A 264 17.03 1.49 25.38
CA PRO A 264 15.95 2.14 26.09
C PRO A 264 16.33 2.51 27.53
N GLN A 265 15.68 3.55 28.05
CA GLN A 265 15.72 3.90 29.48
C GLN A 265 14.79 3.00 30.31
#